data_AF-G4MK13-F1
#
_entry.id   AF-G4MK13-F1
#
_cell.length_a   1.000
_cell.length_b   1.000
_cell.length_c   1.000
_cell.angle_alpha   90.00
_cell.angle_beta   90.00
_cell.angle_gamma   90.00
#
_symmetry.space_group_name_H-M   'P 1'
#
loop_
_entity.id
_entity.type
_entity.pdbx_description
1 polymer ?
#
loop_
_entity_poly.entity_id
_entity_poly.type
_entity_poly.pdbx_seq_one_letter_code
_entity_poly.pdbx_strand_id
1 'polypeptide(L)'
;MKARAIPTDRLHVTLHYLGTFAGVPADVLAQARAAASRIASPPVEVTLDRIESFSGRRVKRPLVLSCDLTESLDALEQSLGAALDVAGIPLRRHPQFTPHVTLLYDERRIAR
;
A
#
# COMPACT_ATOMS: atom_id res chain seq x y z
N MET A 1 5.53 23.69 -0.18
CA MET A 1 6.20 22.39 -0.48
C MET A 1 7.00 22.59 -1.75
N LYS A 2 8.15 21.93 -1.92
CA LYS A 2 8.98 22.05 -3.14
C LYS A 2 9.16 20.71 -3.86
N ALA A 3 8.65 19.63 -3.30
CA ALA A 3 8.73 18.30 -3.88
C ALA A 3 7.80 18.13 -5.10
N ARG A 4 8.21 17.21 -5.99
CA ARG A 4 7.40 16.77 -7.13
C ARG A 4 6.29 15.84 -6.66
N ALA A 5 5.07 16.08 -7.12
CA ALA A 5 3.94 15.19 -6.90
C ALA A 5 4.15 13.82 -7.58
N ILE A 6 3.65 12.75 -6.95
CA ILE A 6 3.53 11.45 -7.56
C ILE A 6 2.53 11.57 -8.73
N PRO A 7 2.88 11.06 -9.93
CA PRO A 7 1.96 11.02 -11.07
C PRO A 7 0.65 10.32 -10.74
N THR A 8 -0.47 10.81 -11.29
CA THR A 8 -1.83 10.33 -10.96
C THR A 8 -2.02 8.84 -11.24
N ASP A 9 -1.41 8.32 -12.30
CA ASP A 9 -1.42 6.91 -12.70
C ASP A 9 -0.67 5.99 -11.72
N ARG A 10 0.11 6.57 -10.80
CA ARG A 10 0.85 5.85 -9.75
C ARG A 10 0.23 6.01 -8.37
N LEU A 11 -0.86 6.75 -8.23
CA LEU A 11 -1.54 6.87 -6.94
C LEU A 11 -2.27 5.56 -6.63
N HIS A 12 -1.98 4.97 -5.48
CA HIS A 12 -2.57 3.71 -5.03
C HIS A 12 -2.47 3.57 -3.51
N VAL A 13 -3.31 2.70 -2.95
CA VAL A 13 -3.15 2.18 -1.59
C VAL A 13 -2.37 0.88 -1.68
N THR A 14 -1.22 0.80 -1.01
CA THR A 14 -0.45 -0.45 -0.95
C THR A 14 -1.09 -1.39 0.06
N LEU A 15 -1.57 -2.57 -0.38
CA LEU A 15 -1.99 -3.65 0.51
C LEU A 15 -0.78 -4.47 0.94
N HIS A 16 -0.09 -5.09 -0.02
CA HIS A 16 1.10 -5.91 0.23
C HIS A 16 2.25 -5.52 -0.69
N TYR A 17 3.44 -5.36 -0.12
CA TYR A 17 4.66 -5.09 -0.87
C TYR A 17 5.37 -6.39 -1.25
N LEU A 18 5.39 -6.72 -2.54
CA LEU A 18 5.95 -7.98 -3.04
C LEU A 18 7.46 -7.95 -3.28
N GLY A 19 8.10 -6.77 -3.26
CA GLY A 19 9.53 -6.64 -3.51
C GLY A 19 9.89 -5.51 -4.47
N THR A 20 11.20 -5.23 -4.58
CA THR A 20 11.75 -4.41 -5.66
C THR A 20 12.39 -5.35 -6.65
N PHE A 21 12.03 -5.22 -7.92
CA PHE A 21 12.59 -6.03 -8.99
C PHE A 21 13.15 -5.12 -10.09
N ALA A 22 14.28 -5.47 -10.68
CA ALA A 22 14.79 -4.78 -11.87
C ALA A 22 13.86 -4.99 -13.08
N GLY A 23 13.21 -6.15 -13.12
CA GLY A 23 12.00 -6.47 -13.87
C GLY A 23 11.26 -7.55 -13.09
N VAL A 24 9.93 -7.45 -12.98
CA VAL A 24 9.16 -8.38 -12.14
C VAL A 24 9.29 -9.80 -12.72
N PRO A 25 9.76 -10.78 -11.94
CA PRO A 25 9.83 -12.18 -12.39
C PRO A 25 8.45 -12.68 -12.83
N ALA A 26 8.40 -13.34 -13.99
CA ALA A 26 7.14 -13.75 -14.61
C ALA A 26 6.36 -14.75 -13.74
N ASP A 27 7.08 -15.62 -13.03
CA ASP A 27 6.54 -16.57 -12.05
C ASP A 27 5.89 -15.85 -10.86
N VAL A 28 6.58 -14.88 -10.24
CA VAL A 28 6.05 -14.08 -9.14
C VAL A 28 4.80 -13.32 -9.58
N LEU A 29 4.83 -12.72 -10.78
CA LEU A 29 3.67 -12.01 -11.33
C LEU A 29 2.49 -12.96 -11.57
N ALA A 30 2.73 -14.14 -12.14
CA ALA A 30 1.69 -15.13 -12.41
C ALA A 30 1.09 -15.70 -11.12
N GLN A 31 1.92 -16.04 -10.13
CA GLN A 31 1.50 -16.53 -8.82
C GLN A 31 0.69 -15.48 -8.07
N ALA A 32 1.16 -14.23 -8.03
CA ALA A 32 0.44 -13.14 -7.36
C ALA A 32 -0.92 -12.88 -8.01
N ARG A 33 -0.99 -12.89 -9.36
CA ARG A 33 -2.25 -12.75 -10.09
C ARG A 33 -3.21 -13.90 -9.81
N ALA A 34 -2.73 -15.14 -9.81
CA ALA A 34 -3.54 -16.33 -9.54
C ALA A 34 -4.02 -16.40 -8.09
N ALA A 35 -3.22 -15.92 -7.13
CA ALA A 35 -3.62 -15.78 -5.74
C ALA A 35 -4.72 -14.72 -5.59
N ALA A 36 -4.50 -13.52 -6.16
CA ALA A 36 -5.45 -12.42 -6.10
C ALA A 36 -6.78 -12.76 -6.79
N SER A 37 -6.77 -13.51 -7.89
CA SER A 37 -8.00 -13.88 -8.62
C SER A 37 -8.93 -14.83 -7.85
N ARG A 38 -8.46 -15.43 -6.75
CA ARG A 38 -9.28 -16.30 -5.88
C ARG A 38 -10.04 -15.51 -4.83
N ILE A 39 -9.73 -14.23 -4.66
CA ILE A 39 -10.35 -13.38 -3.64
C ILE A 39 -11.67 -12.87 -4.21
N ALA A 40 -12.76 -13.29 -3.58
CA ALA A 40 -14.08 -12.69 -3.80
C ALA A 40 -14.33 -11.66 -2.69
N SER A 41 -14.32 -10.38 -3.04
CA SER A 41 -14.61 -9.29 -2.11
C SER A 41 -15.54 -8.28 -2.78
N PRO A 42 -16.55 -7.75 -2.08
CA PRO A 42 -17.32 -6.62 -2.59
C PRO A 42 -16.41 -5.39 -2.78
N PRO A 43 -16.83 -4.39 -3.57
CA PRO A 43 -16.15 -3.11 -3.61
C PRO A 43 -15.98 -2.54 -2.19
N VAL A 44 -14.75 -2.12 -1.86
CA VAL A 44 -14.43 -1.51 -0.58
C VAL A 44 -14.49 0.00 -0.73
N GLU A 45 -15.36 0.65 0.03
CA GLU A 45 -15.41 2.10 0.11
C GLU A 45 -14.29 2.62 1.02
N VAL A 46 -13.55 3.61 0.54
CA VAL A 46 -12.42 4.22 1.26
C VAL A 46 -12.53 5.73 1.19
N THR A 47 -12.64 6.36 2.37
CA THR A 47 -12.65 7.82 2.50
C THR A 47 -11.33 8.28 3.10
N LEU A 48 -10.46 8.84 2.25
CA LEU A 48 -9.17 9.40 2.69
C LEU A 48 -9.39 10.84 3.20
N ASP A 49 -9.67 10.96 4.49
CA ASP A 49 -10.12 12.19 5.14
C ASP A 49 -8.99 12.99 5.82
N ARG A 50 -7.77 12.46 5.83
CA ARG A 50 -6.63 13.07 6.51
C ARG A 50 -5.47 13.30 5.57
N ILE A 51 -4.76 14.40 5.82
CA ILE A 51 -3.47 14.70 5.22
C ILE A 51 -2.40 14.78 6.30
N GLU A 52 -1.35 13.98 6.18
CA GLU A 52 -0.28 13.94 7.18
C GLU A 52 1.05 13.52 6.55
N SER A 53 2.16 13.78 7.26
CA SER A 53 3.45 13.21 6.90
C SER A 53 3.81 12.06 7.83
N PHE A 54 4.08 10.87 7.28
CA PHE A 54 4.55 9.77 8.10
C PHE A 54 5.94 10.06 8.67
N SER A 55 6.13 9.62 9.92
CA SER A 55 7.43 9.69 10.59
C SER A 55 8.39 8.63 10.05
N GLY A 56 9.69 8.89 10.13
CA GLY A 56 10.69 7.96 9.67
C GLY A 56 12.10 8.54 9.71
N ARG A 57 13.10 7.67 9.58
CA ARG A 57 14.53 8.04 9.60
C ARG A 57 15.00 8.74 8.32
N ARG A 58 14.18 8.77 7.26
CA ARG A 58 14.53 9.41 5.98
C ARG A 58 14.38 10.93 6.08
N VAL A 59 15.30 11.64 5.43
CA VAL A 59 15.30 13.12 5.33
C VAL A 59 14.03 13.61 4.62
N LYS A 60 13.71 13.00 3.47
CA LYS A 60 12.42 13.22 2.78
C LYS A 60 11.39 12.21 3.27
N ARG A 61 10.26 12.71 3.73
CA ARG A 61 9.15 11.95 4.31
C ARG A 61 7.94 11.97 3.38
N PRO A 62 7.16 10.89 3.31
CA PRO A 62 5.98 10.88 2.48
C PRO A 62 4.92 11.80 3.09
N LEU A 63 4.38 12.70 2.28
CA LEU A 63 3.08 13.31 2.53
C LEU A 63 2.02 12.39 1.95
N VAL A 64 1.02 12.05 2.76
CA VAL A 64 0.00 11.07 2.40
C VAL A 64 -1.40 11.63 2.59
N LEU A 65 -2.33 11.06 1.83
CA LEU A 65 -3.73 10.98 2.26
C LEU A 65 -3.93 9.67 3.01
N SER A 66 -4.55 9.70 4.18
CA SER A 66 -4.77 8.53 5.03
C SER A 66 -6.22 8.45 5.50
N CYS A 67 -6.61 7.29 6.01
CA CYS A 67 -7.88 7.06 6.70
C CYS A 67 -7.67 6.08 7.86
N ASP A 68 -8.69 5.91 8.70
CA ASP A 68 -8.69 4.83 9.67
C ASP A 68 -8.92 3.50 8.96
N LEU A 69 -8.41 2.42 9.55
CA LEU A 69 -8.62 1.08 9.03
C LEU A 69 -10.08 0.67 9.28
N THR A 70 -10.81 0.39 8.21
CA THR A 70 -12.16 -0.16 8.25
C THR A 70 -12.11 -1.69 8.21
N GLU A 71 -13.13 -2.36 8.75
CA GLU A 71 -13.21 -3.83 8.75
C GLU A 71 -13.17 -4.41 7.33
N SER A 72 -13.82 -3.75 6.36
CA SER A 72 -13.85 -4.22 4.96
C SER A 72 -12.49 -4.13 4.27
N LEU A 73 -11.73 -3.06 4.53
CA LEU A 73 -10.40 -2.88 3.97
C LEU A 73 -9.38 -3.79 4.66
N ASP A 74 -9.51 -3.99 5.97
CA ASP A 74 -8.73 -4.95 6.75
C ASP A 74 -8.96 -6.39 6.25
N ALA A 75 -10.22 -6.79 6.05
CA ALA A 75 -10.57 -8.11 5.51
C ALA A 75 -10.00 -8.32 4.11
N LEU A 76 -9.99 -7.29 3.25
CA LEU A 76 -9.37 -7.37 1.91
C LEU A 76 -7.85 -7.53 2.00
N GLU A 77 -7.17 -6.75 2.85
CA GLU A 77 -5.73 -6.85 3.07
C GLU A 77 -5.35 -8.25 3.59
N GLN A 78 -6.06 -8.75 4.59
CA GLN A 78 -5.79 -10.05 5.20
C GLN A 78 -6.07 -11.20 4.23
N SER A 79 -7.18 -11.14 3.49
CA SER A 79 -7.52 -12.15 2.48
C SER A 79 -6.46 -12.24 1.39
N LEU A 80 -5.95 -11.09 0.93
CA LEU A 80 -4.86 -11.05 -0.02
C LEU A 80 -3.55 -11.58 0.57
N GLY A 81 -3.24 -11.19 1.81
CA GLY A 81 -2.06 -11.68 2.52
C GLY A 81 -2.05 -13.21 2.67
N ALA A 82 -3.18 -13.80 3.05
CA ALA A 82 -3.33 -15.24 3.18
C ALA A 82 -3.21 -15.97 1.83
N ALA A 83 -3.81 -15.42 0.76
CA ALA A 83 -3.71 -16.01 -0.58
C ALA A 83 -2.28 -15.98 -1.11
N LEU A 84 -1.53 -14.90 -0.86
CA LEU A 84 -0.13 -14.76 -1.24
C LEU A 84 0.79 -15.71 -0.45
N ASP A 85 0.53 -15.90 0.84
CA ASP A 85 1.25 -16.89 1.67
C ASP A 85 1.06 -18.32 1.15
N VAL A 86 -0.18 -18.69 0.82
CA VAL A 86 -0.49 -20.01 0.24
C VAL A 86 0.21 -20.20 -1.11
N ALA A 87 0.39 -19.12 -1.88
CA ALA A 87 1.13 -19.13 -3.13
C ALA A 87 2.66 -19.17 -2.94
N GLY A 88 3.16 -19.12 -1.70
CA GLY A 88 4.60 -19.15 -1.39
C GLY A 88 5.32 -17.82 -1.63
N ILE A 89 4.59 -16.70 -1.74
CA ILE A 89 5.19 -15.38 -1.96
C ILE A 89 5.56 -14.76 -0.61
N PRO A 90 6.85 -14.48 -0.35
CA PRO A 90 7.28 -13.94 0.94
C PRO A 90 6.81 -12.49 1.12
N LEU A 91 6.07 -12.23 2.19
CA LEU A 91 5.57 -10.89 2.52
C LEU A 91 6.37 -10.27 3.66
N ARG A 92 6.79 -9.02 3.48
CA ARG A 92 7.30 -8.19 4.57
C ARG A 92 6.13 -7.48 5.24
N ARG A 93 5.59 -8.11 6.29
CA ARG A 93 4.49 -7.56 7.07
C ARG A 93 4.97 -6.44 7.99
N HIS A 94 4.25 -5.33 7.97
CA HIS A 94 4.32 -4.36 9.05
C HIS A 94 3.42 -4.83 10.21
N PRO A 95 3.72 -4.45 11.47
CA PRO A 95 2.88 -4.82 12.63
C PRO A 95 1.44 -4.31 12.51
N GLN A 96 1.24 -3.26 11.73
CA GLN A 96 -0.05 -2.64 11.49
C GLN A 96 -0.12 -2.21 10.03
N PHE A 97 -1.23 -2.54 9.38
CA PHE A 97 -1.60 -1.97 8.08
C PHE A 97 -2.23 -0.59 8.31
N THR A 98 -1.66 0.43 7.66
CA THR A 98 -2.16 1.81 7.70
C THR A 98 -2.53 2.21 6.27
N PRO A 99 -3.82 2.29 5.91
CA PRO A 99 -4.24 2.61 4.56
C PRO A 99 -3.90 4.06 4.21
N HIS A 100 -3.15 4.23 3.12
CA HIS A 100 -2.70 5.56 2.68
C HIS A 100 -2.36 5.60 1.20
N VAL A 101 -2.39 6.81 0.63
CA VAL A 101 -1.90 7.14 -0.71
C VAL A 101 -0.76 8.14 -0.55
N THR A 102 0.42 7.82 -1.08
CA THR A 102 1.56 8.76 -1.06
C THR A 102 1.43 9.80 -2.18
N LEU A 103 1.40 11.08 -1.81
CA LEU A 103 1.27 12.19 -2.74
C LEU A 103 2.62 12.73 -3.22
N LEU A 104 3.62 12.77 -2.33
CA LEU A 104 4.98 13.28 -2.60
C LEU A 104 5.92 12.94 -1.44
N TYR A 105 7.22 13.15 -1.65
CA TYR A 105 8.24 13.07 -0.60
C TYR A 105 8.92 14.44 -0.40
N ASP A 106 8.75 15.07 0.77
CA ASP A 106 9.31 16.39 1.10
C ASP A 106 10.00 16.35 2.47
N GLU A 107 10.91 17.29 2.73
CA GLU A 107 11.56 17.46 4.03
C GLU A 107 10.63 18.19 5.00
N ARG A 108 9.75 19.05 4.48
CA ARG A 108 8.74 19.74 5.29
C ARG A 108 7.70 18.73 5.76
N ARG A 109 7.58 18.58 7.08
CA ARG A 109 6.58 17.75 7.74
C ARG A 109 5.26 18.52 7.90
N ILE A 110 4.16 17.87 7.60
CA ILE A 110 2.82 18.25 8.06
C ILE A 110 2.50 17.35 9.25
N ALA A 111 2.31 17.97 10.41
CA ALA A 111 1.82 17.26 11.59
C ALA A 111 0.33 16.96 11.40
N ARG A 112 -0.10 15.85 11.99
CA ARG A 112 -1.52 15.61 12.23
C ARG A 112 -2.05 16.61 13.24
#